data_AF-A0A523PBS7-F1
#
_entry.id   AF-A0A523PBS7-F1
#
_cell.length_a   1.000
_cell.length_b   1.000
_cell.length_c   1.000
_cell.angle_alpha   90.00
_cell.angle_beta   90.00
_cell.angle_gamma   90.00
#
_symmetry.space_group_name_H-M   'P 1'
#
loop_
_entity.id
_entity.type
_entity.pdbx_description
1 polymer ?
#
loop_
_entity_poly.entity_id
_entity_poly.type
_entity_poly.pdbx_seq_one_letter_code
_entity_poly.pdbx_strand_id
1 'polypeptide(L)'
;MHSLFARLSVALFVLVAGVGGGFFLIEQWSTRQYYEELTQRLNAPIAMYVTDQAQLIKNGTVNKAEMARLAQQAMVINPTVEVYLLDKTGRIVDHGLPPDTVQLTKVDMIPVHALIDGSQRMPIRGLDPRNPTRTKVFSTHPIVSDGQLQGYLYVILGGRKYDELASQIRGTYVGTVSFSAIIALVTSAFIAGLLVFGLLTRRLTRLSDAVKKFSDSNFAPQASAAINALHSDDGRGNNRDEIHHLTAAVKAMANKIAELFDGLKETDRLRRELISNVSHDLRTPLASMLGYVDTLLLKNDQLSSAERQHYLDIVRNHTRRLESLIGDLFELSMLEADGVHLSMEFFPLTELLQDVCQGFELEAAQRNISIKLVPSPATSMVYADIALVQRVLENLLRNALN
;
A
#
# COMPACT_ATOMS: atom_id res chain seq x y z
N MET A 1 -16.92 -13.70 0.68
CA MET A 1 -16.29 -12.44 1.15
C MET A 1 -14.79 -12.41 0.82
N HIS A 2 -14.42 -12.51 -0.47
CA HIS A 2 -13.01 -12.65 -0.89
C HIS A 2 -12.43 -11.44 -1.64
N SER A 3 -13.22 -10.41 -1.96
CA SER A 3 -12.68 -9.21 -2.59
C SER A 3 -12.00 -8.31 -1.56
N LEU A 4 -10.86 -7.74 -1.94
CA LEU A 4 -10.12 -6.75 -1.15
C LEU A 4 -11.02 -5.57 -0.75
N PHE A 5 -11.90 -5.15 -1.67
CA PHE A 5 -12.95 -4.17 -1.42
C PHE A 5 -13.84 -4.51 -0.23
N ALA A 6 -14.36 -5.75 -0.15
CA ALA A 6 -15.25 -6.14 0.95
C ALA A 6 -14.57 -6.08 2.32
N ARG A 7 -13.29 -6.50 2.40
CA ARG A 7 -12.51 -6.45 3.65
C ARG A 7 -12.24 -5.00 4.08
N LEU A 8 -11.85 -4.14 3.14
CA LEU A 8 -11.61 -2.72 3.40
C LEU A 8 -12.88 -1.97 3.78
N SER A 9 -14.02 -2.27 3.15
CA SER A 9 -15.31 -1.66 3.50
C SER A 9 -15.74 -2.01 4.92
N VAL A 10 -15.50 -3.25 5.38
CA VAL A 10 -15.76 -3.64 6.77
C VAL A 10 -14.83 -2.90 7.73
N ALA A 11 -13.54 -2.78 7.40
CA ALA A 11 -12.59 -2.02 8.22
C ALA A 11 -12.98 -0.54 8.33
N LEU A 12 -13.37 0.09 7.21
CA LEU A 12 -13.88 1.46 7.19
C LEU A 12 -15.13 1.59 8.07
N PHE A 13 -16.09 0.67 7.95
CA PHE A 13 -17.30 0.68 8.77
C PHE A 13 -16.98 0.65 10.27
N VAL A 14 -16.11 -0.29 10.69
CA VAL A 14 -15.69 -0.43 12.10
C VAL A 14 -15.00 0.84 12.60
N LEU A 15 -14.15 1.45 11.78
CA LEU A 15 -13.44 2.69 12.14
C LEU A 15 -14.42 3.85 12.31
N VAL A 16 -15.27 4.11 11.33
CA VAL A 16 -16.21 5.25 11.38
C VAL A 16 -17.24 5.05 12.49
N ALA A 17 -17.74 3.82 12.69
CA ALA A 17 -18.65 3.50 13.79
C ALA A 17 -17.99 3.68 15.17
N GLY A 18 -16.72 3.24 15.32
CA GLY A 18 -15.97 3.41 16.56
C GLY A 18 -15.71 4.88 16.91
N VAL A 19 -15.28 5.68 15.92
CA VAL A 19 -15.07 7.13 16.09
C VAL A 19 -16.40 7.84 16.41
N GLY A 20 -17.47 7.52 15.69
CA GLY A 20 -18.79 8.09 15.94
C GLY A 20 -19.34 7.76 17.33
N GLY A 21 -19.20 6.50 17.76
CA GLY A 21 -19.59 6.06 19.10
C GLY A 21 -18.77 6.73 20.21
N GLY A 22 -17.44 6.85 20.02
CA GLY A 22 -16.57 7.57 20.95
C GLY A 22 -16.94 9.05 21.09
N PHE A 23 -17.20 9.72 19.97
CA PHE A 23 -17.64 11.12 19.96
C PHE A 23 -18.98 11.31 20.69
N PHE A 24 -19.95 10.42 20.45
CA PHE A 24 -21.25 10.43 21.14
C PHE A 24 -21.08 10.33 22.67
N LEU A 25 -20.21 9.43 23.15
CA LEU A 25 -19.95 9.28 24.58
C LEU A 25 -19.28 10.52 25.19
N ILE A 26 -18.31 11.11 24.48
CA ILE A 26 -17.62 12.33 24.91
C ILE A 26 -18.59 13.51 24.96
N GLU A 27 -19.44 13.67 23.94
CA GLU A 27 -20.46 14.73 23.89
C GLU A 27 -21.44 14.59 25.06
N GLN A 28 -21.92 13.37 25.33
CA GLN A 28 -22.85 13.13 26.43
C GLN A 28 -22.22 13.42 27.79
N TRP A 29 -20.96 13.02 27.99
CA TRP A 29 -20.20 13.33 29.20
C TRP A 29 -19.94 14.84 29.35
N SER A 30 -19.45 15.49 28.29
CA SER A 30 -19.12 16.92 28.26
C SER A 30 -20.35 17.79 28.52
N THR A 31 -21.46 17.47 27.86
CA THR A 31 -22.74 18.17 28.03
C THR A 31 -23.21 18.11 29.48
N ARG A 32 -23.12 16.92 30.10
CA ARG A 32 -23.49 16.75 31.52
C ARG A 32 -22.62 17.61 32.44
N GLN A 33 -21.30 17.62 32.23
CA GLN A 33 -20.37 18.43 33.03
C GLN A 33 -20.67 19.92 32.87
N TYR A 34 -20.87 20.39 31.63
CA TYR A 34 -21.20 21.78 31.34
C TYR A 34 -22.48 22.24 32.06
N TYR A 35 -23.57 21.46 31.99
CA TYR A 35 -24.83 21.82 32.64
C TYR A 35 -24.73 21.83 34.17
N GLU A 36 -24.03 20.86 34.77
CA GLU A 36 -23.83 20.81 36.22
C GLU A 36 -22.98 21.99 36.70
N GLU A 37 -21.90 22.33 36.00
CA GLU A 37 -21.06 23.49 36.31
C GLU A 37 -21.82 24.81 36.16
N LEU A 38 -22.55 24.99 35.06
CA LEU A 38 -23.37 26.17 34.81
C LEU A 38 -24.41 26.34 35.92
N THR A 39 -25.09 25.26 36.30
CA THR A 39 -26.07 25.27 37.39
C THR A 39 -25.42 25.63 38.72
N GLN A 40 -24.26 25.07 39.04
CA GLN A 40 -23.55 25.38 40.28
C GLN A 40 -23.09 26.83 40.33
N ARG A 41 -22.54 27.37 39.23
CA ARG A 41 -22.08 28.77 39.15
C ARG A 41 -23.22 29.77 39.26
N LEU A 42 -24.33 29.55 38.54
CA LEU A 42 -25.49 30.45 38.58
C LEU A 42 -26.14 30.50 39.97
N ASN A 43 -26.13 29.38 40.68
CA ASN A 43 -26.82 29.26 41.96
C ASN A 43 -25.89 29.24 43.19
N ALA A 44 -24.57 29.39 43.00
CA ALA A 44 -23.59 29.47 44.10
C ALA A 44 -23.91 30.57 45.14
N PRO A 45 -24.49 31.73 44.77
CA PRO A 45 -24.84 32.76 45.74
C PRO A 45 -26.10 32.45 46.59
N ILE A 46 -26.89 31.42 46.26
CA ILE A 46 -28.17 31.18 46.95
C ILE A 46 -27.97 30.98 48.45
N ALA A 47 -26.96 30.20 48.85
CA ALA A 47 -26.70 29.97 50.26
C ALA A 47 -26.28 31.24 51.01
N MET A 48 -25.55 32.15 50.34
CA MET A 48 -25.15 33.45 50.90
C MET A 48 -26.38 34.34 51.15
N TYR A 49 -27.24 34.52 50.15
CA TYR A 49 -28.42 35.37 50.30
C TYR A 49 -29.41 34.89 51.36
N VAL A 50 -29.52 33.59 51.57
CA VAL A 50 -30.40 33.02 52.61
C VAL A 50 -29.82 33.21 54.01
N THR A 51 -28.50 33.22 54.16
CA THR A 51 -27.82 33.35 55.47
C THR A 51 -27.65 34.81 55.91
N ASP A 52 -27.44 35.74 54.98
CA ASP A 52 -27.28 37.17 55.29
C ASP A 52 -28.60 37.85 55.74
N GLN A 53 -29.75 37.32 55.34
CA GLN A 53 -31.05 37.95 55.62
C GLN A 53 -31.70 37.48 56.93
N ALA A 54 -31.16 36.45 57.60
CA ALA A 54 -31.82 35.88 58.78
C ALA A 54 -30.86 35.23 59.79
N GLN A 55 -31.13 35.47 61.08
CA GLN A 55 -30.47 34.76 62.17
C GLN A 55 -31.04 33.34 62.31
N LEU A 56 -30.49 32.41 61.54
CA LEU A 56 -30.88 30.98 61.56
C LEU A 56 -30.50 30.26 62.87
N ILE A 57 -29.42 30.72 63.53
CA ILE A 57 -28.91 30.16 64.79
C ILE A 57 -28.75 31.31 65.80
N LYS A 58 -29.47 31.24 66.93
CA LYS A 58 -29.40 32.22 68.01
C LYS A 58 -29.13 31.50 69.33
N ASN A 59 -28.07 31.88 70.04
CA ASN A 59 -27.66 31.25 71.32
C ASN A 59 -27.51 29.71 71.26
N GLY A 60 -27.06 29.17 70.13
CA GLY A 60 -26.84 27.72 69.96
C GLY A 60 -28.11 26.90 69.71
N THR A 61 -29.29 27.53 69.64
CA THR A 61 -30.54 26.86 69.24
C THR A 61 -30.93 27.25 67.82
N VAL A 62 -31.37 26.26 67.05
CA VAL A 62 -31.85 26.46 65.68
C VAL A 62 -33.22 27.10 65.73
N ASN A 63 -33.40 28.22 65.03
CA ASN A 63 -34.71 28.82 64.86
C ASN A 63 -35.51 28.07 63.78
N LYS A 64 -36.13 26.95 64.18
CA LYS A 64 -36.87 26.06 63.26
C LYS A 64 -37.95 26.78 62.47
N ALA A 65 -38.64 27.75 63.09
CA ALA A 65 -39.69 28.52 62.43
C ALA A 65 -39.14 29.37 61.28
N GLU A 66 -38.00 30.03 61.51
CA GLU A 66 -37.36 30.87 60.50
C GLU A 66 -36.68 30.05 59.40
N MET A 67 -36.05 28.92 59.76
CA MET A 67 -35.49 27.98 58.80
C MET A 67 -36.59 27.43 57.87
N ALA A 68 -37.70 26.95 58.44
CA ALA A 68 -38.83 26.46 57.65
C ALA A 68 -39.40 27.54 56.71
N ARG A 69 -39.53 28.79 57.19
CA ARG A 69 -40.00 29.94 56.40
C ARG A 69 -39.08 30.22 55.21
N LEU A 70 -37.77 30.26 55.44
CA LEU A 70 -36.77 30.58 54.42
C LEU A 70 -36.58 29.45 53.43
N ALA A 71 -36.54 28.20 53.90
CA ALA A 71 -36.47 27.06 53.01
C ALA A 71 -37.71 26.99 52.11
N GLN A 72 -38.90 27.25 52.66
CA GLN A 72 -40.12 27.32 51.87
C GLN A 72 -40.08 28.48 50.86
N GLN A 73 -39.61 29.67 51.23
CA GLN A 73 -39.43 30.79 50.29
C GLN A 73 -38.42 30.46 49.18
N ALA A 74 -37.27 29.87 49.52
CA ALA A 74 -36.26 29.46 48.55
C ALA A 74 -36.81 28.40 47.58
N MET A 75 -37.60 27.44 48.07
CA MET A 75 -38.24 26.42 47.25
C MET A 75 -39.41 26.94 46.40
N VAL A 76 -40.05 28.05 46.79
CA VAL A 76 -41.05 28.74 45.97
C VAL A 76 -40.38 29.51 44.82
N ILE A 77 -39.27 30.20 45.11
CA ILE A 77 -38.51 30.97 44.12
C ILE A 77 -37.78 30.04 43.15
N ASN A 78 -37.10 29.02 43.68
CA ASN A 78 -36.40 28.02 42.90
C ASN A 78 -36.79 26.60 43.39
N PRO A 79 -37.79 25.95 42.76
CA PRO A 79 -38.29 24.64 43.17
C PRO A 79 -37.30 23.49 42.93
N THR A 80 -36.12 23.77 42.38
CA THR A 80 -35.03 22.81 42.23
C THR A 80 -34.07 22.81 43.43
N VAL A 81 -34.25 23.73 44.37
CA VAL A 81 -33.38 23.88 45.52
C VAL A 81 -33.91 23.09 46.72
N GLU A 82 -33.02 22.41 47.44
CA GLU A 82 -33.33 21.77 48.73
C GLU A 82 -32.36 22.27 49.78
N VAL A 83 -32.88 22.77 50.91
CA VAL A 83 -32.10 23.50 51.93
C VAL A 83 -31.90 22.65 53.19
N TYR A 84 -30.66 22.56 53.64
CA TYR A 84 -30.22 21.84 54.82
C TYR A 84 -29.34 22.73 55.68
N LEU A 85 -29.56 22.68 57.00
CA LEU A 85 -28.72 23.34 57.98
C LEU A 85 -27.73 22.32 58.54
N LEU A 86 -26.43 22.63 58.48
CA LEU A 86 -25.36 21.80 59.00
C LEU A 86 -24.72 22.42 60.24
N ASP A 87 -24.32 21.58 61.19
CA ASP A 87 -23.41 21.99 62.27
C ASP A 87 -21.95 22.10 61.78
N LYS A 88 -21.03 22.48 62.68
CA LYS A 88 -19.60 22.62 62.34
C LYS A 88 -18.94 21.31 61.87
N THR A 89 -19.55 20.17 62.19
CA THR A 89 -19.04 18.83 61.85
C THR A 89 -19.69 18.24 60.60
N GLY A 90 -20.68 18.92 60.02
CA GLY A 90 -21.45 18.46 58.87
C GLY A 90 -22.69 17.64 59.22
N ARG A 91 -23.12 17.56 60.49
CA ARG A 91 -24.39 16.91 60.84
C ARG A 91 -25.56 17.80 60.46
N ILE A 92 -26.61 17.19 59.91
CA ILE A 92 -27.84 17.89 59.53
C ILE A 92 -28.63 18.18 60.81
N VAL A 93 -28.71 19.46 61.16
CA VAL A 93 -29.41 19.94 62.37
C VAL A 93 -30.87 20.27 62.08
N ASP A 94 -31.17 20.71 60.84
CA ASP A 94 -32.52 21.01 60.38
C ASP A 94 -32.60 20.98 58.85
N HIS A 95 -33.80 20.85 58.27
CA HIS A 95 -34.00 20.86 56.82
C HIS A 95 -35.39 21.35 56.40
N GLY A 96 -35.49 21.97 55.22
CA GLY A 96 -36.75 22.50 54.68
C GLY A 96 -37.72 21.48 54.07
N LEU A 97 -37.42 20.19 54.19
CA LEU A 97 -38.14 19.10 53.54
C LEU A 97 -39.09 18.36 54.51
N PRO A 98 -40.05 17.56 54.01
CA PRO A 98 -40.88 16.70 54.86
C PRO A 98 -40.03 15.72 55.69
N PRO A 99 -40.42 15.40 56.94
CA PRO A 99 -39.59 14.69 57.93
C PRO A 99 -39.01 13.34 57.48
N ASP A 100 -39.68 12.62 56.58
CA ASP A 100 -39.31 11.26 56.18
C ASP A 100 -38.50 11.20 54.87
N THR A 101 -38.01 12.34 54.38
CA THR A 101 -37.40 12.43 53.04
C THR A 101 -35.87 12.44 53.03
N VAL A 102 -35.24 12.61 54.19
CA VAL A 102 -33.79 12.71 54.36
C VAL A 102 -33.27 11.40 54.96
N GLN A 103 -32.30 10.77 54.30
CA GLN A 103 -31.74 9.47 54.69
C GLN A 103 -30.37 9.60 55.37
N LEU A 104 -29.60 10.64 55.02
CA LEU A 104 -28.31 10.92 55.63
C LEU A 104 -28.48 11.84 56.84
N THR A 105 -27.75 11.54 57.91
CA THR A 105 -27.68 12.40 59.11
C THR A 105 -26.45 13.32 59.10
N LYS A 106 -25.49 13.05 58.22
CA LYS A 106 -24.23 13.78 58.10
C LYS A 106 -23.82 13.89 56.64
N VAL A 107 -23.29 15.06 56.27
CA VAL A 107 -22.70 15.35 54.96
C VAL A 107 -21.19 15.38 55.09
N ASP A 108 -20.48 14.93 54.06
CA ASP A 108 -19.03 15.06 53.98
C ASP A 108 -18.64 16.53 53.82
N MET A 109 -17.73 16.99 54.66
CA MET A 109 -17.29 18.38 54.67
C MET A 109 -16.18 18.67 53.66
N ILE A 110 -15.49 17.65 53.14
CA ILE A 110 -14.42 17.84 52.16
C ILE A 110 -14.90 18.64 50.92
N PRO A 111 -16.02 18.28 50.27
CA PRO A 111 -16.53 19.07 49.14
C PRO A 111 -17.00 20.46 49.57
N VAL A 112 -17.56 20.60 50.78
CA VAL A 112 -18.11 21.85 51.31
C VAL A 112 -16.99 22.88 51.48
N HIS A 113 -15.91 22.49 52.16
CA HIS A 113 -14.71 23.33 52.29
C HIS A 113 -14.08 23.61 50.93
N ALA A 114 -13.99 22.61 50.05
CA ALA A 114 -13.43 22.82 48.71
C ALA A 114 -14.18 23.87 47.87
N LEU A 115 -15.50 23.95 48.03
CA LEU A 115 -16.34 24.94 47.35
C LEU A 115 -16.18 26.35 47.96
N ILE A 116 -16.07 26.46 49.28
CA ILE A 116 -15.89 27.73 49.99
C ILE A 116 -14.50 28.32 49.72
N ASP A 117 -13.47 27.48 49.82
CA ASP A 117 -12.07 27.88 49.67
C ASP A 117 -11.67 28.08 48.20
N GLY A 118 -12.53 27.67 47.26
CA GLY A 118 -12.23 27.72 45.82
C GLY A 118 -11.07 26.79 45.41
N SER A 119 -10.80 25.74 46.20
CA SER A 119 -9.63 24.88 46.03
C SER A 119 -9.78 23.82 44.94
N GLN A 120 -11.00 23.56 44.47
CA GLN A 120 -11.30 22.65 43.36
C GLN A 120 -12.05 23.35 42.22
N ARG A 121 -11.84 22.85 40.99
CA ARG A 121 -12.62 23.31 39.83
C ARG A 121 -14.05 22.79 39.90
N MET A 122 -15.01 23.66 39.63
CA MET A 122 -16.40 23.27 39.46
C MET A 122 -16.56 22.36 38.22
N PRO A 123 -17.54 21.45 38.19
CA PRO A 123 -18.54 21.22 39.23
C PRO A 123 -18.01 20.37 40.41
N ILE A 124 -18.23 20.86 41.63
CA ILE A 124 -17.95 20.13 42.87
C ILE A 124 -19.24 19.43 43.31
N ARG A 125 -19.17 18.11 43.49
CA ARG A 125 -20.33 17.30 43.86
C ARG A 125 -20.24 16.87 45.33
N GLY A 126 -21.34 17.04 46.06
CA GLY A 126 -21.52 16.57 47.43
C GLY A 126 -22.55 15.45 47.48
N LEU A 127 -22.57 14.68 48.57
CA LEU A 127 -23.58 13.63 48.78
C LEU A 127 -24.99 14.26 48.83
N ASP A 128 -25.96 13.60 48.20
CA ASP A 128 -27.37 13.96 48.27
C ASP A 128 -27.97 13.43 49.60
N PRO A 129 -28.42 14.30 50.54
CA PRO A 129 -28.98 13.85 51.80
C PRO A 129 -30.20 12.92 51.70
N ARG A 130 -30.87 12.89 50.54
CA ARG A 130 -32.02 12.01 50.26
C ARG A 130 -31.60 10.68 49.64
N ASN A 131 -30.40 10.59 49.08
CA ASN A 131 -29.89 9.38 48.44
C ASN A 131 -28.38 9.22 48.68
N PRO A 132 -27.96 8.34 49.60
CA PRO A 132 -26.57 8.18 49.99
C PRO A 132 -25.66 7.63 48.87
N THR A 133 -26.22 7.16 47.76
CA THR A 133 -25.45 6.64 46.61
C THR A 133 -25.23 7.68 45.52
N ARG A 134 -25.87 8.85 45.60
CA ARG A 134 -25.80 9.89 44.58
C ARG A 134 -25.07 11.12 45.09
N THR A 135 -24.33 11.74 44.18
CA THR A 135 -23.72 13.04 44.40
C THR A 135 -24.36 14.07 43.48
N LYS A 136 -24.52 15.29 43.97
CA LYS A 136 -25.15 16.41 43.27
C LYS A 136 -24.34 17.68 43.46
N VAL A 137 -24.49 18.62 42.52
CA VAL A 137 -23.99 19.97 42.69
C VAL A 137 -24.78 20.69 43.78
N PHE A 138 -24.08 21.49 44.57
CA PHE A 138 -24.64 22.18 45.73
C PHE A 138 -24.05 23.59 45.84
N SER A 139 -24.76 24.44 46.57
CA SER A 139 -24.32 25.75 47.04
C SER A 139 -24.14 25.67 48.56
N THR A 140 -23.14 26.37 49.09
CA THR A 140 -22.94 26.43 50.54
C THR A 140 -22.43 27.79 50.99
N HIS A 141 -22.74 28.16 52.22
CA HIS A 141 -22.24 29.38 52.84
C HIS A 141 -22.07 29.18 54.35
N PRO A 142 -20.98 29.67 54.95
CA PRO A 142 -20.78 29.61 56.40
C PRO A 142 -21.80 30.50 57.12
N ILE A 143 -22.34 30.01 58.24
CA ILE A 143 -23.22 30.78 59.11
C ILE A 143 -22.39 31.27 60.29
N VAL A 144 -22.20 32.59 60.36
CA VAL A 144 -21.43 33.25 61.42
C VAL A 144 -22.39 34.07 62.28
N SER A 145 -22.34 33.89 63.59
CA SER A 145 -23.11 34.67 64.57
C SER A 145 -22.15 35.13 65.67
N ASP A 146 -22.17 36.43 65.98
CA ASP A 146 -21.24 37.08 66.92
C ASP A 146 -19.74 36.82 66.62
N GLY A 147 -19.38 36.77 65.34
CA GLY A 147 -18.00 36.52 64.88
C GLY A 147 -17.52 35.06 65.02
N GLN A 148 -18.38 34.14 65.47
CA GLN A 148 -18.09 32.72 65.61
C GLN A 148 -18.83 31.91 64.55
N LEU A 149 -18.13 30.98 63.89
CA LEU A 149 -18.74 30.01 62.98
C LEU A 149 -19.70 29.12 63.77
N GLN A 150 -20.98 29.11 63.39
CA GLN A 150 -22.02 28.28 64.01
C GLN A 150 -22.33 27.02 63.20
N GLY A 151 -22.18 27.08 61.88
CA GLY A 151 -22.49 25.97 60.99
C GLY A 151 -22.40 26.38 59.52
N TYR A 152 -23.03 25.59 58.64
CA TYR A 152 -23.07 25.85 57.22
C TYR A 152 -24.49 25.69 56.69
N LEU A 153 -24.89 26.56 55.77
CA LEU A 153 -26.07 26.29 54.96
C LEU A 153 -25.65 25.44 53.77
N TYR A 154 -26.31 24.30 53.57
CA TYR A 154 -26.04 23.37 52.48
C TYR A 154 -27.28 23.26 51.60
N VAL A 155 -27.12 23.63 50.33
CA VAL A 155 -28.23 23.85 49.42
C VAL A 155 -28.02 22.98 48.18
N ILE A 156 -28.78 21.91 48.02
CA ILE A 156 -28.72 21.06 46.81
C ILE A 156 -29.36 21.81 45.65
N LEU A 157 -28.67 21.91 44.51
CA LEU A 157 -29.08 22.70 43.33
C LEU A 157 -29.78 21.88 42.24
N GLY A 158 -30.28 20.70 42.60
CA GLY A 158 -30.86 19.72 41.68
C GLY A 158 -31.77 18.73 42.42
N GLY A 159 -32.75 19.26 43.15
CA GLY A 159 -33.73 18.51 43.93
C GLY A 159 -34.67 17.65 43.07
N ARG A 160 -35.61 16.96 43.71
CA ARG A 160 -36.47 15.95 43.05
C ARG A 160 -37.19 16.45 41.78
N LYS A 161 -37.75 17.67 41.81
CA LYS A 161 -38.43 18.26 40.64
C LYS A 161 -37.49 18.44 39.45
N TYR A 162 -36.24 18.82 39.70
CA TYR A 162 -35.23 18.90 38.66
C TYR A 162 -34.91 17.53 38.07
N ASP A 163 -34.73 16.50 38.91
CA ASP A 163 -34.48 15.13 38.43
C ASP A 163 -35.63 14.61 37.55
N GLU A 164 -36.89 14.88 37.93
CA GLU A 164 -38.07 14.53 37.16
C GLU A 164 -38.10 15.26 35.80
N LEU A 165 -37.96 16.59 35.79
CA LEU A 165 -37.94 17.41 34.58
C LEU A 165 -36.74 17.09 33.67
N ALA A 166 -35.56 16.95 34.24
CA ALA A 166 -34.33 16.65 33.50
C ALA A 166 -34.39 15.27 32.85
N SER A 167 -34.98 14.26 33.51
CA SER A 167 -35.12 12.92 32.93
C SER A 167 -36.05 12.91 31.72
N GLN A 168 -37.12 13.71 31.73
CA GLN A 168 -38.05 13.87 30.62
C GLN A 168 -37.42 14.64 29.45
N ILE A 169 -36.70 15.73 29.73
CA ILE A 169 -36.09 16.59 28.69
C ILE A 169 -34.86 15.92 28.05
N ARG A 170 -34.02 15.26 28.85
CA ARG A 170 -32.77 14.62 28.37
C ARG A 170 -33.05 13.50 27.35
N GLY A 171 -34.18 12.82 27.47
CA GLY A 171 -34.58 11.75 26.53
C GLY A 171 -35.08 12.25 25.18
N THR A 172 -35.59 13.48 25.07
CA THR A 172 -36.36 13.89 23.89
C THR A 172 -35.59 14.76 22.92
N TYR A 173 -34.90 15.81 23.40
CA TYR A 173 -34.36 16.84 22.51
C TYR A 173 -32.87 16.67 22.23
N VAL A 174 -32.02 16.86 23.24
CA VAL A 174 -30.56 16.86 23.06
C VAL A 174 -30.05 15.48 22.64
N GLY A 175 -30.51 14.41 23.30
CA GLY A 175 -30.07 13.05 22.98
C GLY A 175 -30.41 12.63 21.55
N THR A 176 -31.65 12.86 21.11
CA THR A 176 -32.14 12.45 19.79
C THR A 176 -31.50 13.26 18.66
N VAL A 177 -31.34 14.58 18.85
CA VAL A 177 -30.73 15.46 17.84
C VAL A 177 -29.23 15.14 17.70
N SER A 178 -28.48 15.04 18.80
CA SER A 178 -27.07 14.67 18.76
C SER A 178 -26.85 13.28 18.16
N PHE A 179 -27.67 12.30 18.55
CA PHE A 179 -27.58 10.94 18.01
C PHE A 179 -27.86 10.88 16.51
N SER A 180 -28.93 11.54 16.04
CA SER A 180 -29.27 11.58 14.61
C SER A 180 -28.22 12.35 13.79
N ALA A 181 -27.66 13.44 14.33
CA ALA A 181 -26.57 14.18 13.69
C ALA A 181 -25.30 13.33 13.54
N ILE A 182 -24.91 12.58 14.58
CA ILE A 182 -23.75 11.69 14.53
C ILE A 182 -23.99 10.54 13.54
N ILE A 183 -25.19 9.96 13.52
CA ILE A 183 -25.54 8.92 12.53
C ILE A 183 -25.45 9.48 11.11
N ALA A 184 -25.98 10.67 10.85
CA ALA A 184 -25.93 11.29 9.54
C ALA A 184 -24.47 11.53 9.09
N LEU A 185 -23.63 12.02 9.99
CA LEU A 185 -22.20 12.27 9.73
C LEU A 185 -21.43 10.97 9.48
N VAL A 186 -21.61 9.95 10.33
CA VAL A 186 -21.02 8.61 10.18
C VAL A 186 -21.44 7.98 8.85
N THR A 187 -22.73 8.06 8.51
CA THR A 187 -23.27 7.49 7.27
C THR A 187 -22.71 8.21 6.05
N SER A 188 -22.65 9.54 6.07
CA SER A 188 -22.07 10.35 5.00
C SER A 188 -20.59 10.03 4.79
N ALA A 189 -19.80 9.97 5.87
CA ALA A 189 -18.38 9.61 5.82
C ALA A 189 -18.18 8.18 5.30
N PHE A 190 -19.04 7.24 5.70
CA PHE A 190 -19.00 5.86 5.22
C PHE A 190 -19.30 5.77 3.71
N ILE A 191 -20.34 6.45 3.23
CA ILE A 191 -20.69 6.49 1.80
C ILE A 191 -19.56 7.14 0.98
N ALA A 192 -19.03 8.28 1.43
CA ALA A 192 -17.91 8.94 0.77
C ALA A 192 -16.67 8.03 0.71
N GLY A 193 -16.35 7.34 1.81
CA GLY A 193 -15.27 6.36 1.84
C GLY A 193 -15.52 5.19 0.88
N LEU A 194 -16.72 4.62 0.84
CA LEU A 194 -17.08 3.56 -0.12
C LEU A 194 -16.90 4.00 -1.58
N LEU A 195 -17.29 5.24 -1.91
CA LEU A 195 -17.10 5.81 -3.24
C LEU A 195 -15.61 5.91 -3.60
N VAL A 196 -14.80 6.53 -2.74
CA VAL A 196 -13.35 6.68 -2.96
C VAL A 196 -12.67 5.32 -3.08
N PHE A 197 -12.94 4.39 -2.16
CA PHE A 197 -12.38 3.04 -2.20
C PHE A 197 -12.82 2.26 -3.44
N GLY A 198 -14.08 2.41 -3.86
CA GLY A 198 -14.61 1.78 -5.06
C GLY A 198 -13.89 2.27 -6.32
N LEU A 199 -13.67 3.58 -6.44
CA LEU A 199 -12.92 4.19 -7.54
C LEU A 199 -11.47 3.70 -7.59
N LEU A 200 -10.77 3.70 -6.45
CA LEU A 200 -9.37 3.24 -6.37
C LEU A 200 -9.23 1.74 -6.64
N THR A 201 -10.07 0.92 -6.01
CA THR A 201 -10.01 -0.55 -6.17
C THR A 201 -10.32 -0.94 -7.61
N ARG A 202 -11.29 -0.28 -8.26
CA ARG A 202 -11.63 -0.55 -9.66
C ARG A 202 -10.48 -0.27 -10.62
N ARG A 203 -9.67 0.77 -10.36
CA ARG A 203 -8.46 1.07 -11.17
C ARG A 203 -7.41 -0.02 -10.98
N LEU A 204 -7.16 -0.44 -9.73
CA LEU A 204 -6.20 -1.50 -9.42
C LEU A 204 -6.60 -2.88 -9.98
N THR A 205 -7.88 -3.26 -9.89
CA THR A 205 -8.33 -4.55 -10.43
C THR A 205 -8.21 -4.59 -11.95
N ARG A 206 -8.53 -3.50 -12.65
CA ARG A 206 -8.32 -3.39 -14.11
C ARG A 206 -6.86 -3.58 -14.50
N LEU A 207 -5.93 -2.94 -13.77
CA LEU A 207 -4.50 -3.10 -14.01
C LEU A 207 -4.05 -4.55 -13.76
N SER A 208 -4.49 -5.14 -12.64
CA SER A 208 -4.19 -6.54 -12.30
C SER A 208 -4.71 -7.52 -13.36
N ASP A 209 -5.93 -7.31 -13.86
CA ASP A 209 -6.53 -8.15 -14.89
C ASP A 209 -5.77 -8.02 -16.23
N ALA A 210 -5.33 -6.81 -16.58
CA ALA A 210 -4.53 -6.58 -17.78
C ALA A 210 -3.16 -7.28 -17.71
N VAL A 211 -2.47 -7.19 -16.56
CA VAL A 211 -1.20 -7.90 -16.32
C VAL A 211 -1.41 -9.41 -16.38
N LYS A 212 -2.47 -9.93 -15.76
CA LYS A 212 -2.79 -11.36 -15.81
C LYS A 212 -3.03 -11.84 -17.24
N LYS A 213 -3.83 -11.12 -18.03
CA LYS A 213 -4.07 -11.45 -19.44
C LYS A 213 -2.79 -11.42 -20.27
N PHE A 214 -1.89 -10.48 -20.02
CA PHE A 214 -0.59 -10.43 -20.68
C PHE A 214 0.28 -11.65 -20.33
N SER A 215 0.32 -12.05 -19.06
CA SER A 215 1.00 -13.27 -18.63
C SER A 215 0.39 -14.53 -19.27
N ASP A 216 -0.93 -14.67 -19.26
CA ASP A 216 -1.65 -15.82 -19.80
C ASP A 216 -1.48 -15.95 -21.33
N SER A 217 -1.13 -14.86 -22.01
CA SER A 217 -0.88 -14.82 -23.46
C SER A 217 0.56 -15.20 -23.86
N ASN A 218 1.38 -15.71 -22.94
CA ASN A 218 2.82 -15.90 -23.13
C ASN A 218 3.51 -14.63 -23.66
N PHE A 219 3.14 -13.47 -23.09
CA PHE A 219 3.77 -12.18 -23.39
C PHE A 219 3.71 -11.76 -24.87
N ALA A 220 2.68 -12.21 -25.60
CA ALA A 220 2.53 -11.85 -27.01
C ALA A 220 2.46 -10.31 -27.18
N PRO A 221 3.10 -9.73 -28.21
CA PRO A 221 3.08 -8.28 -28.45
C PRO A 221 1.65 -7.72 -28.58
N GLN A 222 0.75 -8.47 -29.20
CA GLN A 222 -0.65 -8.11 -29.36
C GLN A 222 -1.40 -8.04 -28.02
N ALA A 223 -0.98 -8.81 -27.02
CA ALA A 223 -1.58 -8.78 -25.69
C ALA A 223 -1.08 -7.61 -24.83
N SER A 224 0.12 -7.07 -25.13
CA SER A 224 0.61 -5.82 -24.52
C SER A 224 -0.29 -4.63 -24.87
N ALA A 225 -1.05 -4.70 -25.97
CA ALA A 225 -2.02 -3.68 -26.37
C ALA A 225 -3.10 -3.45 -25.31
N ALA A 226 -3.53 -4.49 -24.57
CA ALA A 226 -4.50 -4.35 -23.48
C ALA A 226 -3.94 -3.53 -22.31
N ILE A 227 -2.64 -3.69 -22.00
CA ILE A 227 -1.94 -2.90 -20.98
C ILE A 227 -1.70 -1.47 -21.50
N ASN A 228 -1.32 -1.31 -22.76
CA ASN A 228 -1.09 0.00 -23.38
C ASN A 228 -2.38 0.82 -23.52
N ALA A 229 -3.49 0.15 -23.82
CA ALA A 229 -4.85 0.70 -23.89
C ALA A 229 -5.45 1.02 -22.51
N LEU A 230 -4.76 0.72 -21.40
CA LEU A 230 -5.05 1.34 -20.11
C LEU A 230 -4.71 2.83 -20.21
N HIS A 231 -5.56 3.60 -20.89
CA HIS A 231 -5.44 5.05 -20.92
C HIS A 231 -5.78 5.63 -19.56
N SER A 232 -4.95 6.59 -19.18
CA SER A 232 -5.14 7.55 -18.10
C SER A 232 -6.31 8.47 -18.45
N ASP A 233 -7.53 7.93 -18.47
CA ASP A 233 -8.73 8.76 -18.63
C ASP A 233 -8.95 9.56 -17.35
N ASP A 234 -8.42 10.78 -17.34
CA ASP A 234 -9.23 11.94 -17.01
C ASP A 234 -8.56 13.19 -17.61
N GLY A 235 -9.21 13.79 -18.61
CA GLY A 235 -8.88 15.10 -19.17
C GLY A 235 -9.08 16.27 -18.17
N ARG A 236 -8.78 16.05 -16.89
CA ARG A 236 -8.81 17.02 -15.82
C ARG A 236 -7.59 16.84 -14.92
N GLY A 237 -6.52 17.53 -15.32
CA GLY A 237 -5.51 18.06 -14.40
C GLY A 237 -4.57 17.04 -13.76
N ASN A 238 -3.33 17.00 -14.27
CA ASN A 238 -2.07 16.97 -13.52
C ASN A 238 -1.91 16.07 -12.27
N ASN A 239 -2.73 15.06 -12.02
CA ASN A 239 -2.56 14.20 -10.86
C ASN A 239 -1.61 13.05 -11.18
N ARG A 240 -0.33 13.30 -10.88
CA ARG A 240 0.75 12.31 -10.70
C ARG A 240 0.46 11.41 -9.49
N ASP A 241 -0.68 10.76 -9.47
CA ASP A 241 -1.05 9.79 -8.44
C ASP A 241 -0.15 8.54 -8.58
N GLU A 242 0.18 7.92 -7.46
CA GLU A 242 0.95 6.69 -7.36
C GLU A 242 0.41 5.59 -8.29
N ILE A 243 -0.92 5.50 -8.50
CA ILE A 243 -1.53 4.54 -9.43
C ILE A 243 -1.14 4.85 -10.90
N HIS A 244 -0.99 6.12 -11.25
CA HIS A 244 -0.56 6.52 -12.59
C HIS A 244 0.91 6.16 -12.82
N HIS A 245 1.78 6.42 -11.85
CA HIS A 245 3.18 6.00 -11.91
C HIS A 245 3.31 4.47 -12.01
N LEU A 246 2.54 3.72 -11.21
CA LEU A 246 2.53 2.26 -11.28
C LEU A 246 2.08 1.76 -12.66
N THR A 247 1.04 2.37 -13.22
CA THR A 247 0.53 2.00 -14.56
C THR A 247 1.57 2.28 -15.65
N ALA A 248 2.26 3.43 -15.57
CA ALA A 248 3.34 3.77 -16.50
C ALA A 248 4.53 2.79 -16.39
N ALA A 249 4.94 2.43 -15.17
CA ALA A 249 5.99 1.45 -14.94
C ALA A 249 5.62 0.06 -15.49
N VAL A 250 4.38 -0.39 -15.26
CA VAL A 250 3.87 -1.66 -15.79
C VAL A 250 3.84 -1.65 -17.32
N LYS A 251 3.43 -0.54 -17.96
CA LYS A 251 3.49 -0.40 -19.43
C LYS A 251 4.92 -0.52 -19.96
N ALA A 252 5.86 0.21 -19.37
CA ALA A 252 7.27 0.14 -19.78
C ALA A 252 7.84 -1.28 -19.65
N MET A 253 7.53 -1.96 -18.54
CA MET A 253 7.93 -3.35 -18.32
C MET A 253 7.28 -4.31 -19.33
N ALA A 254 5.97 -4.19 -19.59
CA ALA A 254 5.27 -5.04 -20.55
C ALA A 254 5.84 -4.90 -21.97
N ASN A 255 6.13 -3.67 -22.40
CA ASN A 255 6.76 -3.42 -23.70
C ASN A 255 8.16 -4.02 -23.77
N LYS A 256 8.96 -3.90 -22.70
CA LYS A 256 10.30 -4.49 -22.68
C LYS A 256 10.28 -6.01 -22.72
N ILE A 257 9.34 -6.64 -21.99
CA ILE A 257 9.17 -8.10 -22.01
C ILE A 257 8.75 -8.56 -23.40
N ALA A 258 7.81 -7.86 -24.05
CA ALA A 258 7.37 -8.21 -25.40
C ALA A 258 8.53 -8.15 -26.41
N GLU A 259 9.35 -7.09 -26.36
CA GLU A 259 10.55 -6.94 -27.19
C GLU A 259 11.55 -8.08 -27.00
N LEU A 260 11.86 -8.42 -25.74
CA LEU A 260 12.77 -9.53 -25.42
C LEU A 260 12.23 -10.88 -25.88
N PHE A 261 10.92 -11.11 -25.76
CA PHE A 261 10.30 -12.36 -26.15
C PHE A 261 10.26 -12.55 -27.67
N ASP A 262 10.00 -11.48 -28.43
CA ASP A 262 10.10 -11.51 -29.89
C ASP A 262 11.55 -11.75 -30.35
N GLY A 263 12.52 -11.09 -29.72
CA GLY A 263 13.94 -11.36 -29.99
C GLY A 263 14.33 -12.83 -29.73
N LEU A 264 13.87 -13.40 -28.62
CA LEU A 264 14.10 -14.81 -28.29
C LEU A 264 13.48 -15.76 -29.33
N LYS A 265 12.26 -15.47 -29.78
CA LYS A 265 11.59 -16.25 -30.83
C LYS A 265 12.35 -16.23 -32.14
N GLU A 266 12.86 -15.07 -32.53
CA GLU A 266 13.62 -14.94 -33.77
C GLU A 266 14.94 -15.72 -33.68
N THR A 267 15.65 -15.62 -32.55
CA THR A 267 16.85 -16.44 -32.31
C THR A 267 16.53 -17.94 -32.34
N ASP A 268 15.44 -18.38 -31.72
CA ASP A 268 15.03 -19.80 -31.77
C ASP A 268 14.67 -20.25 -33.19
N ARG A 269 14.00 -19.39 -33.98
CA ARG A 269 13.69 -19.66 -35.39
C ARG A 269 14.98 -19.83 -36.20
N LEU A 270 15.90 -18.88 -36.10
CA LEU A 270 17.20 -18.92 -36.80
C LEU A 270 18.00 -20.16 -36.41
N ARG A 271 18.02 -20.52 -35.12
CA ARG A 271 18.67 -21.74 -34.63
C ARG A 271 18.08 -23.00 -35.27
N ARG A 272 16.75 -23.10 -35.36
CA ARG A 272 16.08 -24.25 -35.99
C ARG A 272 16.38 -24.33 -37.49
N GLU A 273 16.37 -23.19 -38.18
CA GLU A 273 16.75 -23.10 -39.60
C GLU A 273 18.19 -23.53 -39.83
N LEU A 274 19.13 -23.06 -39.00
CA LEU A 274 20.53 -23.49 -39.04
C LEU A 274 20.66 -25.00 -38.88
N ILE A 275 20.06 -25.58 -37.83
CA ILE A 275 20.11 -27.04 -37.58
C ILE A 275 19.51 -27.82 -38.76
N SER A 276 18.40 -27.34 -39.33
CA SER A 276 17.76 -27.97 -40.48
C SER A 276 18.67 -27.95 -41.72
N ASN A 277 19.28 -26.80 -42.03
CA ASN A 277 20.17 -26.63 -43.18
C ASN A 277 21.44 -27.49 -43.02
N VAL A 278 22.09 -27.44 -41.86
CA VAL A 278 23.24 -28.30 -41.55
C VAL A 278 22.87 -29.77 -41.70
N SER A 279 21.73 -30.21 -41.16
CA SER A 279 21.28 -31.60 -41.28
C SER A 279 21.08 -32.03 -42.74
N HIS A 280 20.58 -31.14 -43.60
CA HIS A 280 20.43 -31.40 -45.02
C HIS A 280 21.79 -31.54 -45.73
N ASP A 281 22.71 -30.63 -45.44
CA ASP A 281 24.02 -30.56 -46.09
C ASP A 281 24.94 -31.69 -45.67
N LEU A 282 24.77 -32.26 -44.46
CA LEU A 282 25.46 -33.47 -44.04
C LEU A 282 24.85 -34.74 -44.67
N ARG A 283 23.52 -34.79 -44.85
CA ARG A 283 22.82 -35.99 -45.39
C ARG A 283 23.20 -36.28 -46.83
N THR A 284 23.33 -35.25 -47.66
CA THR A 284 23.62 -35.39 -49.10
C THR A 284 24.94 -36.13 -49.38
N PRO A 285 26.12 -35.67 -48.90
CA PRO A 285 27.38 -36.38 -49.12
C PRO A 285 27.39 -37.75 -48.45
N LEU A 286 26.72 -37.92 -47.30
CA LEU A 286 26.63 -39.21 -46.62
C LEU A 286 25.87 -40.26 -47.46
N ALA A 287 24.73 -39.87 -48.04
CA ALA A 287 23.94 -40.74 -48.91
C ALA A 287 24.71 -41.11 -50.19
N SER A 288 25.42 -40.14 -50.79
CA SER A 288 26.28 -40.38 -51.95
C SER A 288 27.41 -41.36 -51.62
N MET A 289 28.13 -41.14 -50.51
CA MET A 289 29.20 -42.05 -50.07
C MET A 289 28.68 -43.47 -49.87
N LEU A 290 27.55 -43.63 -49.18
CA LEU A 290 26.95 -44.94 -48.96
C LEU A 290 26.58 -45.61 -50.29
N GLY A 291 25.95 -44.90 -51.22
CA GLY A 291 25.57 -45.45 -52.53
C GLY A 291 26.77 -45.90 -53.38
N TYR A 292 27.88 -45.16 -53.36
CA TYR A 292 29.11 -45.57 -54.05
C TYR A 292 29.80 -46.77 -53.36
N VAL A 293 29.82 -46.80 -52.03
CA VAL A 293 30.33 -47.95 -51.27
C VAL A 293 29.49 -49.20 -51.53
N ASP A 294 28.15 -49.10 -51.52
CA ASP A 294 27.24 -50.20 -51.83
C ASP A 294 27.46 -50.71 -53.26
N THR A 295 27.66 -49.80 -54.22
CA THR A 295 27.96 -50.17 -55.61
C THR A 295 29.29 -50.91 -55.73
N LEU A 296 30.32 -50.44 -55.02
CA LEU A 296 31.63 -51.12 -54.96
C LEU A 296 31.51 -52.52 -54.36
N LEU A 297 30.72 -52.70 -53.30
CA LEU A 297 30.51 -53.99 -52.64
C LEU A 297 29.69 -54.96 -53.50
N LEU A 298 28.61 -54.49 -54.13
CA LEU A 298 27.68 -55.34 -54.90
C LEU A 298 28.19 -55.71 -56.29
N LYS A 299 28.97 -54.84 -56.93
CA LYS A 299 29.42 -55.01 -58.33
C LYS A 299 30.93 -55.17 -58.47
N ASN A 300 31.66 -55.48 -57.39
CA ASN A 300 33.13 -55.53 -57.38
C ASN A 300 33.72 -56.33 -58.56
N ASP A 301 33.15 -57.50 -58.86
CA ASP A 301 33.66 -58.41 -59.89
C ASP A 301 33.27 -57.97 -61.33
N GLN A 302 32.38 -57.00 -61.46
CA GLN A 302 31.89 -56.44 -62.72
C GLN A 302 32.51 -55.07 -63.04
N LEU A 303 33.24 -54.47 -62.10
CA LEU A 303 33.85 -53.15 -62.26
C LEU A 303 35.32 -53.27 -62.70
N SER A 304 35.69 -52.49 -63.72
CA SER A 304 37.08 -52.31 -64.11
C SER A 304 37.90 -51.69 -62.97
N SER A 305 39.23 -51.82 -63.03
CA SER A 305 40.11 -51.16 -62.07
C SER A 305 39.96 -49.63 -62.08
N ALA A 306 39.65 -49.06 -63.25
CA ALA A 306 39.46 -47.62 -63.42
C ALA A 306 38.15 -47.14 -62.75
N GLU A 307 37.05 -47.88 -62.91
CA GLU A 307 35.77 -47.54 -62.28
C GLU A 307 35.83 -47.68 -60.75
N ARG A 308 36.52 -48.71 -60.24
CA ARG A 308 36.74 -48.87 -58.79
C ARG A 308 37.52 -47.69 -58.21
N GLN A 309 38.60 -47.29 -58.88
CA GLN A 309 39.39 -46.14 -58.47
C GLN A 309 38.56 -44.85 -58.50
N HIS A 310 37.77 -44.66 -59.56
CA HIS A 310 36.89 -43.50 -59.70
C HIS A 310 35.86 -43.40 -58.56
N TYR A 311 35.19 -44.50 -58.19
CA TYR A 311 34.23 -44.50 -57.08
C TYR A 311 34.89 -44.26 -55.72
N LEU A 312 36.08 -44.84 -55.47
CA LEU A 312 36.86 -44.57 -54.27
C LEU A 312 37.28 -43.10 -54.19
N ASP A 313 37.65 -42.48 -55.31
CA ASP A 313 37.97 -41.05 -55.38
C ASP A 313 36.74 -40.18 -55.09
N ILE A 314 35.55 -40.55 -55.57
CA ILE A 314 34.28 -39.87 -55.24
C ILE A 314 33.98 -39.96 -53.74
N VAL A 315 34.07 -41.16 -53.15
CA VAL A 315 33.88 -41.34 -51.70
C VAL A 315 34.85 -40.48 -50.91
N ARG A 316 36.15 -40.50 -51.25
CA ARG A 316 37.18 -39.67 -50.60
C ARG A 316 36.85 -38.18 -50.67
N ASN A 317 36.39 -37.70 -51.83
CA ASN A 317 36.04 -36.28 -52.02
C ASN A 317 34.83 -35.88 -51.16
N HIS A 318 33.81 -36.74 -51.06
CA HIS A 318 32.68 -36.50 -50.17
C HIS A 318 33.05 -36.57 -48.68
N THR A 319 33.96 -37.46 -48.27
CA THR A 319 34.49 -37.49 -46.89
C THR A 319 35.19 -36.19 -46.54
N ARG A 320 36.07 -35.68 -47.42
CA ARG A 320 36.76 -34.39 -47.21
C ARG A 320 35.79 -33.22 -47.14
N ARG A 321 34.74 -33.24 -47.98
CA ARG A 321 33.69 -32.22 -47.94
C ARG A 321 32.91 -32.26 -46.63
N LEU A 322 32.58 -33.45 -46.12
CA LEU A 322 31.91 -33.62 -44.84
C LEU A 322 32.78 -33.13 -43.67
N GLU A 323 34.08 -33.44 -43.70
CA GLU A 323 35.06 -32.97 -42.72
C GLU A 323 35.13 -31.44 -42.67
N SER A 324 35.18 -30.78 -43.84
CA SER A 324 35.11 -29.31 -43.94
C SER A 324 33.83 -28.75 -43.32
N LEU A 325 32.66 -29.32 -43.63
CA LEU A 325 31.37 -28.87 -43.10
C LEU A 325 31.27 -29.02 -41.57
N ILE A 326 31.82 -30.10 -41.03
CA ILE A 326 31.88 -30.31 -39.57
C ILE A 326 32.84 -29.30 -38.93
N GLY A 327 33.99 -29.04 -39.56
CA GLY A 327 34.93 -28.01 -39.13
C GLY A 327 34.30 -26.62 -39.08
N ASP A 328 33.59 -26.23 -40.14
CA ASP A 328 32.89 -24.95 -40.23
C ASP A 328 31.76 -24.82 -39.19
N LEU A 329 31.09 -25.92 -38.84
CA LEU A 329 30.08 -25.93 -37.78
C LEU A 329 30.69 -25.75 -36.38
N PHE A 330 31.82 -26.42 -36.12
CA PHE A 330 32.53 -26.31 -34.85
C PHE A 330 33.10 -24.90 -34.65
N GLU A 331 33.65 -24.32 -35.72
CA GLU A 331 34.05 -22.91 -35.78
C GLU A 331 32.94 -21.98 -35.35
N LEU A 332 31.77 -22.10 -36.01
CA LEU A 332 30.62 -21.24 -35.74
C LEU A 332 30.16 -21.38 -34.30
N SER A 333 30.12 -22.61 -33.78
CA SER A 333 29.75 -22.88 -32.38
C SER A 333 30.75 -22.26 -31.39
N MET A 334 32.04 -22.24 -31.74
CA MET A 334 33.10 -21.64 -30.92
C MET A 334 33.06 -20.12 -30.95
N LEU A 335 32.64 -19.51 -32.06
CA LEU A 335 32.41 -18.07 -32.20
C LEU A 335 31.15 -17.59 -31.47
N GLU A 336 30.10 -18.43 -31.40
CA GLU A 336 28.86 -18.13 -30.65
C GLU A 336 29.02 -18.31 -29.14
N ALA A 337 29.89 -19.22 -28.70
CA ALA A 337 30.36 -19.25 -27.32
C ALA A 337 31.36 -18.10 -27.13
N ASP A 338 31.33 -17.42 -25.99
CA ASP A 338 32.17 -16.24 -25.66
C ASP A 338 33.69 -16.60 -25.49
N GLY A 339 34.21 -17.56 -26.26
CA GLY A 339 35.45 -18.30 -26.03
C GLY A 339 36.55 -18.09 -27.08
N VAL A 340 36.40 -17.18 -28.04
CA VAL A 340 37.47 -16.91 -29.02
C VAL A 340 38.47 -15.90 -28.45
N HIS A 341 39.63 -16.40 -28.04
CA HIS A 341 40.77 -15.57 -27.69
C HIS A 341 41.57 -15.21 -28.94
N LEU A 342 41.60 -13.92 -29.30
CA LEU A 342 42.39 -13.41 -30.43
C LEU A 342 43.88 -13.35 -30.08
N SER A 343 44.72 -13.91 -30.95
CA SER A 343 46.18 -13.78 -30.84
C SER A 343 46.66 -12.61 -31.69
N MET A 344 46.58 -11.41 -31.14
CA MET A 344 46.90 -10.17 -31.86
C MET A 344 48.42 -9.98 -32.03
N GLU A 345 48.87 -9.76 -33.27
CA GLU A 345 50.26 -9.44 -33.58
C GLU A 345 50.40 -8.44 -34.74
N PHE A 346 51.57 -7.82 -34.87
CA PHE A 346 51.88 -6.94 -36.00
C PHE A 346 52.52 -7.74 -37.13
N PHE A 347 51.90 -7.74 -38.31
CA PHE A 347 52.45 -8.42 -39.49
C PHE A 347 52.29 -7.59 -40.78
N PRO A 348 53.16 -7.79 -41.79
CA PRO A 348 53.07 -7.13 -43.08
C PRO A 348 51.93 -7.74 -43.93
N LEU A 349 50.86 -6.98 -44.17
CA LEU A 349 49.69 -7.48 -44.92
C LEU A 349 50.03 -7.88 -46.36
N THR A 350 51.01 -7.22 -46.97
CA THR A 350 51.45 -7.49 -48.35
C THR A 350 52.04 -8.90 -48.50
N GLU A 351 52.79 -9.37 -47.50
CA GLU A 351 53.38 -10.72 -47.52
C GLU A 351 52.28 -11.77 -47.38
N LEU A 352 51.35 -11.58 -46.43
CA LEU A 352 50.21 -12.47 -46.26
C LEU A 352 49.36 -12.58 -47.55
N LEU A 353 49.10 -11.46 -48.23
CA LEU A 353 48.36 -11.46 -49.50
C LEU A 353 49.10 -12.20 -50.61
N GLN A 354 50.44 -12.08 -50.68
CA GLN A 354 51.26 -12.81 -51.64
C GLN A 354 51.19 -14.32 -51.38
N ASP A 355 51.38 -14.74 -50.14
CA ASP A 355 51.34 -16.15 -49.74
C ASP A 355 49.99 -16.79 -50.07
N VAL A 356 48.89 -16.09 -49.73
CA VAL A 356 47.53 -16.56 -50.02
C VAL A 356 47.27 -16.62 -51.53
N CYS A 357 47.64 -15.60 -52.32
CA CYS A 357 47.49 -15.64 -53.77
C CYS A 357 48.29 -16.78 -54.42
N GLN A 358 49.53 -16.99 -53.97
CA GLN A 358 50.40 -18.05 -54.49
C GLN A 358 49.81 -19.44 -54.21
N GLY A 359 49.20 -19.64 -53.03
CA GLY A 359 48.51 -20.89 -52.67
C GLY A 359 47.36 -21.28 -53.62
N PHE A 360 46.71 -20.30 -54.25
CA PHE A 360 45.58 -20.51 -55.16
C PHE A 360 45.96 -20.49 -56.65
N GLU A 361 47.22 -20.21 -57.03
CA GLU A 361 47.63 -20.11 -58.44
C GLU A 361 47.35 -21.38 -59.24
N LEU A 362 47.60 -22.56 -58.65
CA LEU A 362 47.39 -23.84 -59.33
C LEU A 362 45.90 -24.12 -59.58
N GLU A 363 45.05 -23.86 -58.59
CA GLU A 363 43.59 -24.05 -58.72
C GLU A 363 43.01 -23.05 -59.73
N ALA A 364 43.45 -21.79 -59.69
CA ALA A 364 43.02 -20.76 -60.63
C ALA A 364 43.46 -21.11 -62.07
N ALA A 365 44.69 -21.59 -62.25
CA ALA A 365 45.19 -22.03 -63.56
C ALA A 365 44.39 -23.21 -64.13
N GLN A 366 44.03 -24.19 -63.29
CA GLN A 366 43.17 -25.32 -63.70
C GLN A 366 41.79 -24.85 -64.19
N ARG A 367 41.31 -23.70 -63.69
CA ARG A 367 40.04 -23.08 -64.08
C ARG A 367 40.17 -21.97 -65.13
N ASN A 368 41.38 -21.73 -65.69
CA ASN A 368 41.69 -20.62 -66.60
C ASN A 368 41.39 -19.22 -66.04
N ILE A 369 41.55 -19.03 -64.72
CA ILE A 369 41.37 -17.75 -64.02
C ILE A 369 42.75 -17.17 -63.69
N SER A 370 42.93 -15.86 -63.86
CA SER A 370 44.15 -15.14 -63.50
C SER A 370 43.94 -14.32 -62.23
N ILE A 371 44.77 -14.57 -61.20
CA ILE A 371 44.80 -13.81 -59.96
C ILE A 371 45.84 -12.70 -60.12
N LYS A 372 45.45 -11.44 -59.89
CA LYS A 372 46.35 -10.28 -59.97
C LYS A 372 46.36 -9.53 -58.64
N LEU A 373 47.49 -9.60 -57.94
CA LEU A 373 47.74 -8.75 -56.77
C LEU A 373 48.26 -7.38 -57.24
N VAL A 374 47.61 -6.30 -56.81
CA VAL A 374 48.05 -4.92 -57.06
C VAL A 374 48.56 -4.34 -55.74
N PRO A 375 49.87 -4.44 -55.45
CA PRO A 375 50.42 -3.95 -54.18
C PRO A 375 50.41 -2.42 -54.12
N SER A 376 50.07 -1.87 -52.95
CA SER A 376 50.27 -0.45 -52.64
C SER A 376 51.76 -0.19 -52.30
N PRO A 377 52.35 0.98 -52.63
CA PRO A 377 53.79 1.26 -52.43
C PRO A 377 54.27 1.27 -50.96
N ALA A 378 53.36 1.25 -49.98
CA ALA A 378 53.70 1.31 -48.56
C ALA A 378 53.49 -0.05 -47.90
N THR A 379 54.54 -0.56 -47.22
CA THR A 379 54.44 -1.77 -46.38
C THR A 379 53.45 -1.50 -45.26
N SER A 380 52.24 -2.03 -45.42
CA SER A 380 51.14 -1.78 -44.51
C SER A 380 51.19 -2.84 -43.41
N MET A 381 51.79 -2.48 -42.28
CA MET A 381 51.76 -3.29 -41.06
C MET A 381 50.35 -3.21 -40.44
N VAL A 382 49.76 -4.35 -40.12
CA VAL A 382 48.44 -4.44 -39.48
C VAL A 382 48.56 -5.13 -38.12
N TYR A 383 47.74 -4.71 -37.16
CA TYR A 383 47.63 -5.34 -35.85
C TYR A 383 46.36 -6.19 -35.80
N ALA A 384 46.51 -7.50 -35.99
CA ALA A 384 45.41 -8.45 -36.07
C ALA A 384 45.90 -9.88 -35.76
N ASP A 385 44.95 -10.83 -35.67
CA ASP A 385 45.28 -12.25 -35.65
C ASP A 385 45.56 -12.72 -37.09
N ILE A 386 46.83 -13.03 -37.38
CA ILE A 386 47.28 -13.36 -38.74
C ILE A 386 46.54 -14.56 -39.32
N ALA A 387 46.25 -15.58 -38.48
CA ALA A 387 45.63 -16.83 -38.92
C ALA A 387 44.17 -16.61 -39.30
N LEU A 388 43.45 -15.78 -38.54
CA LEU A 388 42.07 -15.41 -38.87
C LEU A 388 41.98 -14.54 -40.12
N VAL A 389 42.91 -13.59 -40.30
CA VAL A 389 42.96 -12.77 -41.52
C VAL A 389 43.29 -13.62 -42.74
N GLN A 390 44.25 -14.53 -42.63
CA GLN A 390 44.57 -15.50 -43.69
C GLN A 390 43.32 -16.27 -44.11
N ARG A 391 42.60 -16.84 -43.15
CA ARG A 391 41.38 -17.60 -43.41
C ARG A 391 40.30 -16.79 -44.12
N VAL A 392 40.08 -15.54 -43.73
CA VAL A 392 39.14 -14.65 -44.42
C VAL A 392 39.52 -14.49 -45.88
N LEU A 393 40.81 -14.25 -46.18
CA LEU A 393 41.31 -14.10 -47.53
C LEU A 393 41.16 -15.39 -48.35
N GLU A 394 41.50 -16.54 -47.77
CA GLU A 394 41.33 -17.86 -48.39
C GLU A 394 39.86 -18.16 -48.71
N ASN A 395 38.94 -17.85 -47.80
CA ASN A 395 37.51 -18.03 -48.00
C ASN A 395 36.96 -17.15 -49.14
N LEU A 396 37.41 -15.88 -49.22
CA LEU A 396 37.02 -14.97 -50.29
C LEU A 396 37.54 -15.42 -51.65
N LEU A 397 38.81 -15.84 -51.74
CA LEU A 397 39.40 -16.35 -52.99
C LEU A 397 38.74 -17.66 -53.42
N ARG A 398 38.52 -18.59 -52.50
CA ARG A 398 37.81 -19.85 -52.79
C ARG A 398 36.41 -19.58 -53.34
N ASN A 399 35.68 -18.62 -52.77
CA ASN A 399 34.38 -18.19 -53.27
C ASN A 399 34.44 -17.50 -54.64
N ALA A 400 35.51 -16.76 -54.95
CA ALA A 400 35.68 -16.11 -56.25
C ALA A 400 36.07 -17.09 -57.37
N LEU A 401 36.68 -18.23 -57.02
CA LEU A 401 37.06 -19.29 -57.95
C LEU A 401 35.94 -20.32 -58.20
N ASN A 402 34.99 -20.42 -57.27
CA ASN A 402 33.76 -21.21 -57.39
C ASN A 402 32.75 -20.51 -58.29
#